data_AF-D3Z184-F1
#
_entry.id   AF-D3Z184-F1
#
_cell.length_a   1.000
_cell.length_b   1.000
_cell.length_c   1.000
_cell.angle_alpha   90.00
_cell.angle_beta   90.00
_cell.angle_gamma   90.00
#
_symmetry.space_group_name_H-M   'P 1'
#
loop_
_entity.id
_entity.type
_entity.pdbx_description
1 polymer ?
#
loop_
_entity_poly.entity_id
_entity_poly.type
_entity_poly.pdbx_seq_one_letter_code
_entity_poly.pdbx_strand_id
1 'polypeptide(L)'
;MPQTDKQVCIPPELPELLKQFTKDAIRTQPPDLIQWAAEYFGAMSRGEIPPVRERSEQIPLSNWAELTPELLKVLHSRVAGRLIIHADELAQMWKVLNLPTDLFNSVMNVGRFTEEIEWLKFLALACSSLGVTIAKTLKIVCEVLSSDHDGGPP
;
A
#
# COMPACT_ATOMS: atom_id res chain seq x y z
N MET A 1 20.57 40.13 35.77
CA MET A 1 20.77 38.67 35.85
C MET A 1 22.12 38.36 35.23
N PRO A 2 23.04 37.64 35.90
CA PRO A 2 24.34 37.33 35.34
C PRO A 2 24.15 36.34 34.18
N GLN A 3 24.57 36.74 32.97
CA GLN A 3 24.69 35.82 31.85
C GLN A 3 25.92 34.97 32.12
N THR A 4 25.70 33.71 32.49
CA THR A 4 26.77 32.72 32.49
C THR A 4 27.11 32.46 31.03
N ASP A 5 28.15 33.12 30.54
CA ASP A 5 28.82 32.83 29.27
C ASP A 5 29.53 31.46 29.40
N LYS A 6 28.72 30.40 29.53
CA LYS A 6 29.20 29.05 29.36
C LYS A 6 29.24 28.85 27.87
N GLN A 7 30.45 28.89 27.32
CA GLN A 7 30.72 28.49 25.95
C GLN A 7 30.14 27.08 25.76
N VAL A 8 28.94 26.99 25.18
CA VAL A 8 28.27 25.71 24.95
C VAL A 8 29.02 25.04 23.81
N CYS A 9 30.03 24.25 24.15
CA CYS A 9 30.69 23.38 23.18
C CYS A 9 29.70 22.31 22.75
N ILE A 10 29.08 22.52 21.59
CA ILE A 10 28.23 21.53 20.94
C ILE A 10 29.15 20.44 20.38
N PRO A 11 29.04 19.18 20.82
CA PRO A 11 29.81 18.09 20.23
C PRO A 11 29.52 18.00 18.72
N PRO A 12 30.55 17.89 17.86
CA PRO A 12 30.34 17.91 16.41
C PRO A 12 29.51 16.73 15.89
N GLU A 13 29.42 15.64 16.65
CA GLU A 13 28.63 14.45 16.31
C GLU A 13 27.14 14.58 16.69
N LEU A 14 26.82 15.47 17.64
CA LEU A 14 25.47 15.61 18.19
C LEU A 14 24.42 15.98 17.11
N PRO A 15 24.69 16.91 16.17
CA PRO A 15 23.72 17.22 15.12
C PRO A 15 23.38 16.02 14.24
N GLU A 16 24.38 15.22 13.84
CA GLU A 16 24.14 14.06 12.97
C GLU A 16 23.44 12.93 13.73
N LEU A 17 23.78 12.72 15.00
CA LEU A 17 23.08 11.78 15.88
C LEU A 17 21.59 12.10 15.98
N LEU A 18 21.24 13.36 16.26
CA LEU A 18 19.85 13.81 16.36
C LEU A 18 19.12 13.71 15.03
N LYS A 19 19.80 14.02 13.92
CA LYS A 19 19.25 13.87 12.57
C LYS A 19 18.93 12.42 12.25
N GLN A 20 19.84 11.49 12.56
CA GLN A 20 19.63 10.07 12.31
C GLN A 20 18.52 9.51 13.19
N PHE A 21 18.49 9.85 14.49
CA PHE A 21 17.38 9.54 15.38
C PHE A 21 16.04 10.02 14.84
N THR A 22 15.96 11.28 14.43
CA THR A 22 14.71 11.88 13.91
C THR A 22 14.27 11.18 12.61
N LYS A 23 15.23 10.88 11.73
CA LYS A 23 14.99 10.14 10.49
C LYS A 23 14.42 8.75 10.76
N ASP A 24 14.98 8.04 11.73
CA ASP A 24 14.55 6.68 12.06
C ASP A 24 13.22 6.66 12.82
N ALA A 25 12.94 7.70 13.62
CA ALA A 25 11.64 7.90 14.27
C ALA A 25 10.53 8.12 13.23
N ILE A 26 10.76 9.02 12.26
CA ILE A 26 9.82 9.28 11.15
C ILE A 26 9.58 8.01 10.33
N ARG A 27 10.63 7.22 10.07
CA ARG A 27 10.52 5.97 9.32
C ARG A 27 9.75 4.91 10.09
N THR A 28 9.99 4.78 11.39
CA THR A 28 9.44 3.70 12.20
C THR A 28 8.00 3.98 12.61
N GLN A 29 7.62 5.25 12.74
CA GLN A 29 6.33 5.72 13.28
C GLN A 29 5.91 4.94 14.54
N PRO A 30 6.73 4.99 15.62
CA PRO A 30 6.44 4.23 16.82
C PRO A 30 5.18 4.77 17.52
N PRO A 31 4.33 3.89 18.09
CA PRO A 31 3.16 4.32 18.85
C PRO A 31 3.53 5.03 20.16
N ASP A 32 4.70 4.71 20.72
CA ASP A 32 5.30 5.39 21.87
C ASP A 32 6.74 5.82 21.53
N LEU A 33 6.95 7.13 21.37
CA LEU A 33 8.25 7.69 21.02
C LEU A 33 9.27 7.61 22.15
N ILE A 34 8.83 7.68 23.42
CA ILE A 34 9.73 7.73 24.58
C ILE A 34 10.29 6.34 24.84
N GLN A 35 9.43 5.32 24.83
CA GLN A 35 9.87 3.94 24.93
C GLN A 35 10.79 3.56 23.77
N TRP A 36 10.40 3.92 22.54
CA TRP A 36 11.21 3.67 21.34
C TRP A 36 12.58 4.37 21.40
N ALA A 37 12.65 5.61 21.92
CA ALA A 37 13.92 6.32 22.06
C ALA A 37 14.86 5.63 23.07
N ALA A 38 14.33 5.11 24.18
CA ALA A 38 15.11 4.37 25.16
C ALA A 38 15.71 3.09 24.55
N GLU A 39 14.93 2.37 23.74
CA GLU A 39 15.38 1.19 23.00
C GLU A 39 16.41 1.56 21.92
N TYR A 40 16.18 2.64 21.17
CA TYR A 40 17.05 3.13 20.10
C TYR A 40 18.45 3.51 20.59
N PHE A 41 18.54 4.37 21.61
CA PHE A 41 19.83 4.76 22.18
C PHE A 41 20.46 3.60 22.98
N GLY A 42 19.64 2.75 23.60
CA GLY A 42 20.09 1.53 24.25
C GLY A 42 20.83 0.60 23.28
N ALA A 43 20.23 0.30 22.12
CA ALA A 43 20.84 -0.52 21.07
C ALA A 43 22.13 0.12 20.53
N MET A 44 22.09 1.43 20.24
CA MET A 44 23.25 2.16 19.76
C MET A 44 24.43 2.11 20.74
N SER A 45 24.16 2.20 22.05
CA SER A 45 25.19 2.11 23.09
C SER A 45 25.85 0.72 23.19
N ARG A 46 25.12 -0.33 22.80
CA ARG A 46 25.62 -1.72 22.76
C ARG A 46 26.27 -2.09 21.43
N GLY A 47 26.28 -1.18 20.44
CA GLY A 47 26.72 -1.47 19.08
C GLY A 47 25.75 -2.36 18.29
N GLU A 48 24.52 -2.53 18.79
CA GLU A 48 23.45 -3.25 18.12
C GLU A 48 22.79 -2.33 17.09
N ILE A 49 22.21 -2.94 16.05
CA ILE A 49 21.40 -2.22 15.07
C ILE A 49 20.15 -1.71 15.82
N PRO A 50 19.89 -0.39 15.88
CA PRO A 50 18.69 0.13 16.54
C PRO A 50 17.43 -0.49 15.90
N PRO A 51 16.25 -0.43 16.56
CA PRO A 51 14.97 -0.82 15.98
C PRO A 51 14.52 0.20 14.93
N VAL A 52 15.41 0.45 13.97
CA VAL A 52 15.14 1.04 12.69
C VAL A 52 14.38 -0.04 11.96
N ARG A 53 13.14 0.24 11.58
CA ARG A 53 12.57 -0.49 10.45
C ARG A 53 13.52 -0.27 9.27
N GLU A 54 14.41 -1.23 9.01
CA GLU A 54 14.80 -1.52 7.64
C GLU A 54 13.49 -1.52 6.87
N ARG A 55 13.48 -0.90 5.70
CA ARG A 55 12.30 -0.87 4.86
C ARG A 55 12.12 -2.27 4.23
N SER A 56 11.94 -3.26 5.09
CA SER A 56 11.41 -4.58 4.87
C SER A 56 10.28 -4.66 5.88
N GLU A 57 9.04 -4.72 5.39
CA GLU A 57 7.82 -4.95 6.18
C GLU A 57 7.17 -3.74 6.88
N GLN A 58 7.42 -2.51 6.42
CA GLN A 58 6.23 -1.72 6.10
C GLN A 58 5.70 -2.35 4.83
N ILE A 59 4.71 -3.24 4.94
CA ILE A 59 3.84 -3.62 3.83
C ILE A 59 3.47 -2.29 3.18
N PRO A 60 4.02 -1.95 2.00
CA PRO A 60 3.57 -0.76 1.33
C PRO A 60 2.11 -1.05 1.05
N LEU A 61 1.21 -0.14 1.37
CA LEU A 61 -0.09 0.01 0.71
C LEU A 61 0.10 0.31 -0.81
N SER A 62 1.17 -0.19 -1.43
CA SER A 62 1.70 0.18 -2.72
C SER A 62 2.39 -0.98 -3.45
N ASN A 63 2.38 -2.22 -2.94
CA ASN A 63 2.48 -3.40 -3.81
C ASN A 63 1.24 -3.56 -4.73
N TRP A 64 0.22 -2.73 -4.52
CA TRP A 64 -0.91 -2.51 -5.43
C TRP A 64 -0.53 -1.75 -6.71
N ALA A 65 0.71 -1.26 -6.84
CA ALA A 65 1.20 -0.61 -8.05
C ALA A 65 1.15 -1.52 -9.30
N GLU A 66 0.95 -2.83 -9.10
CA GLU A 66 0.75 -3.80 -10.18
C GLU A 66 -0.69 -3.81 -10.71
N LEU A 67 -1.69 -3.47 -9.89
CA LEU A 67 -3.07 -3.42 -10.37
C LEU A 67 -3.26 -2.12 -11.16
N THR A 68 -3.70 -2.25 -12.40
CA THR A 68 -4.01 -1.13 -13.29
C THR A 68 -5.44 -1.25 -13.82
N PRO A 69 -6.09 -0.14 -14.21
CA PRO A 69 -7.39 -0.19 -14.89
C PRO A 69 -7.38 -1.12 -16.11
N GLU A 70 -6.27 -1.18 -16.84
CA GLU A 70 -6.08 -2.04 -18.02
C GLU A 70 -6.13 -3.52 -17.67
N LEU A 71 -5.51 -3.95 -16.57
CA LEU A 71 -5.61 -5.33 -16.10
C LEU A 71 -7.02 -5.68 -15.65
N LEU A 72 -7.74 -4.74 -15.04
CA LEU A 72 -9.16 -4.90 -14.69
C LEU A 72 -10.05 -4.96 -15.95
N LYS A 73 -9.73 -4.21 -17.01
CA LYS A 73 -10.37 -4.33 -18.34
C LYS A 73 -10.17 -5.73 -18.93
N VAL A 74 -8.94 -6.25 -18.90
CA VAL A 74 -8.63 -7.61 -19.37
C VAL A 74 -9.38 -8.66 -18.54
N LEU A 75 -9.46 -8.48 -17.23
CA LEU A 75 -10.22 -9.39 -16.37
C LEU A 75 -11.72 -9.32 -16.71
N HIS A 76 -12.27 -8.13 -16.90
CA HIS A 76 -13.66 -7.90 -17.29
C HIS A 76 -14.02 -8.54 -18.63
N SER A 77 -13.15 -8.42 -19.63
CA SER A 77 -13.38 -9.05 -20.94
C SER A 77 -13.36 -10.58 -20.86
N ARG A 78 -12.51 -11.18 -20.01
CA ARG A 78 -12.47 -12.63 -19.78
C ARG A 78 -13.69 -13.19 -19.05
N VAL A 79 -14.35 -12.39 -18.21
CA VAL A 79 -15.63 -12.78 -17.59
C VAL A 79 -16.76 -12.84 -18.64
N ALA A 80 -16.58 -12.22 -19.81
CA ALA A 80 -17.45 -12.35 -20.98
C ALA A 80 -18.92 -11.98 -20.69
N GLY A 81 -19.14 -10.94 -19.88
CA GLY A 81 -20.48 -10.43 -19.56
C GLY A 81 -21.28 -11.26 -18.54
N ARG A 82 -20.67 -12.29 -17.93
CA ARG A 82 -21.30 -13.04 -16.84
C ARG A 82 -21.51 -12.16 -15.61
N LEU A 83 -22.69 -12.26 -15.01
CA LEU A 83 -23.04 -11.55 -13.78
C LEU A 83 -22.51 -12.25 -12.53
N ILE A 84 -22.35 -13.57 -12.60
CA ILE A 84 -21.86 -14.43 -11.52
C ILE A 84 -20.65 -15.21 -12.04
N ILE A 85 -19.61 -15.31 -11.21
CA ILE A 85 -18.43 -16.11 -11.47
C ILE A 85 -18.05 -16.94 -10.23
N HIS A 86 -17.51 -18.14 -10.45
CA HIS A 86 -17.01 -18.96 -9.35
C HIS A 86 -15.67 -18.45 -8.83
N ALA A 87 -15.48 -18.51 -7.51
CA ALA A 87 -14.26 -18.05 -6.85
C ALA A 87 -13.00 -18.73 -7.39
N ASP A 88 -13.04 -20.04 -7.64
CA ASP A 88 -11.90 -20.79 -8.18
C ASP A 88 -11.52 -20.30 -9.58
N GLU A 89 -12.52 -20.09 -10.43
CA GLU A 89 -12.32 -19.58 -11.79
C GLU A 89 -11.72 -18.17 -11.76
N LEU A 90 -12.26 -17.30 -10.91
CA LEU A 90 -11.76 -15.95 -10.74
C LEU A 90 -10.33 -15.94 -10.18
N ALA A 91 -10.02 -16.81 -9.22
CA ALA A 91 -8.67 -16.95 -8.65
C ALA A 91 -7.66 -17.44 -9.71
N GLN A 92 -8.05 -18.36 -10.61
CA GLN A 92 -7.19 -18.77 -11.71
C GLN A 92 -6.93 -17.61 -12.68
N MET A 93 -7.96 -16.85 -13.08
CA MET A 93 -7.77 -15.69 -13.94
C MET A 93 -6.89 -14.62 -13.29
N TRP A 94 -7.09 -14.37 -12.00
CA TRP A 94 -6.28 -13.46 -11.20
C TRP A 94 -4.80 -13.85 -11.21
N LYS A 95 -4.52 -15.16 -11.00
CA LYS A 95 -3.17 -15.72 -11.03
C LYS A 95 -2.53 -15.64 -12.42
N VAL A 96 -3.29 -15.88 -13.50
CA VAL A 96 -2.78 -15.79 -14.89
C VAL A 96 -2.34 -14.36 -15.24
N LEU A 97 -2.99 -13.35 -14.66
CA LEU A 97 -2.61 -11.95 -14.81
C LEU A 97 -1.42 -11.54 -13.90
N ASN A 98 -0.86 -12.49 -13.14
CA ASN A 98 0.18 -12.27 -12.13
C ASN A 98 -0.20 -11.17 -11.13
N LEU A 99 -1.49 -11.06 -10.78
CA LEU A 99 -1.95 -10.06 -9.82
C LEU A 99 -1.69 -10.54 -8.37
N PRO A 100 -1.41 -9.62 -7.42
CA PRO A 100 -1.10 -9.99 -6.05
C PRO A 100 -2.23 -10.78 -5.37
N THR A 101 -1.90 -11.93 -4.78
CA THR A 101 -2.87 -12.81 -4.10
C THR A 101 -3.44 -12.17 -2.82
N ASP A 102 -2.63 -11.36 -2.11
CA ASP A 102 -3.09 -10.66 -0.90
C ASP A 102 -4.20 -9.65 -1.20
N LEU A 103 -4.11 -8.97 -2.34
CA LEU A 103 -5.15 -8.06 -2.82
C LEU A 103 -6.42 -8.84 -3.17
N PHE A 104 -6.31 -9.98 -3.87
CA PHE A 104 -7.45 -10.85 -4.14
C PHE A 104 -8.16 -11.25 -2.84
N ASN A 105 -7.41 -11.75 -1.86
CA ASN A 105 -7.94 -12.14 -0.55
C ASN A 105 -8.58 -10.96 0.19
N SER A 106 -7.98 -9.77 0.12
CA SER A 106 -8.54 -8.55 0.70
C SER A 106 -9.90 -8.21 0.09
N VAL A 107 -10.00 -8.21 -1.24
CA VAL A 107 -11.27 -7.94 -1.94
C VAL A 107 -12.33 -9.00 -1.63
N MET A 108 -11.94 -10.29 -1.59
CA MET A 108 -12.80 -11.41 -1.19
C MET A 108 -13.36 -11.21 0.22
N ASN A 109 -12.50 -10.85 1.18
CA ASN A 109 -12.88 -10.63 2.57
C ASN A 109 -13.77 -9.40 2.75
N VAL A 110 -13.43 -8.28 2.11
CA VAL A 110 -14.22 -7.03 2.19
C VAL A 110 -15.61 -7.23 1.58
N GLY A 111 -15.69 -7.92 0.44
CA GLY A 111 -16.94 -8.22 -0.23
C GLY A 111 -17.76 -9.35 0.42
N ARG A 112 -17.16 -10.08 1.38
CA ARG A 112 -17.71 -11.31 1.96
C ARG A 112 -18.16 -12.30 0.90
N PHE A 113 -17.37 -12.41 -0.16
CA PHE A 113 -17.65 -13.32 -1.26
C PHE A 113 -17.39 -14.77 -0.83
N THR A 114 -18.17 -15.69 -1.39
CA THR A 114 -18.05 -17.13 -1.13
C THR A 114 -17.74 -17.84 -2.45
N GLU A 115 -18.41 -18.95 -2.77
CA GLU A 115 -18.17 -19.70 -4.00
C GLU A 115 -18.70 -18.99 -5.24
N GLU A 116 -19.85 -18.32 -5.13
CA GLU A 116 -20.45 -17.52 -6.21
C GLU A 116 -20.25 -16.02 -5.94
N ILE A 117 -19.70 -15.34 -6.93
CA ILE A 117 -19.29 -13.95 -6.83
C ILE A 117 -20.09 -13.11 -7.82
N GLU A 118 -20.85 -12.13 -7.33
CA GLU A 118 -21.44 -11.10 -8.18
C GLU A 118 -20.33 -10.23 -8.78
N TRP A 119 -20.10 -10.41 -10.08
CA TRP A 119 -18.94 -9.89 -10.79
C TRP A 119 -18.77 -8.38 -10.64
N LEU A 120 -19.84 -7.61 -10.81
CA LEU A 120 -19.78 -6.14 -10.71
C LEU A 120 -19.45 -5.66 -9.29
N LYS A 121 -19.88 -6.38 -8.25
CA LYS A 121 -19.54 -6.03 -6.85
C LYS A 121 -18.06 -6.27 -6.61
N PHE A 122 -17.54 -7.41 -7.06
CA PHE A 122 -16.12 -7.70 -6.98
C PHE A 122 -15.28 -6.66 -7.74
N LEU A 123 -15.68 -6.36 -8.98
CA LEU A 123 -14.99 -5.38 -9.83
C LEU A 123 -14.96 -3.99 -9.19
N ALA A 124 -16.09 -3.53 -8.64
CA ALA A 124 -16.17 -2.25 -7.96
C ALA A 124 -15.23 -2.18 -6.74
N LEU A 125 -15.15 -3.26 -5.96
CA LEU A 125 -14.23 -3.36 -4.83
C LEU A 125 -12.77 -3.39 -5.28
N ALA A 126 -12.44 -4.11 -6.36
CA ALA A 126 -11.11 -4.12 -6.94
C ALA A 126 -10.71 -2.71 -7.44
N CYS A 127 -11.59 -2.01 -8.15
CA CYS A 127 -11.36 -0.61 -8.57
C CYS A 127 -11.18 0.34 -7.38
N SER A 128 -11.83 0.07 -6.23
CA SER A 128 -11.71 0.90 -5.04
C SER A 128 -10.29 0.93 -4.45
N SER A 129 -9.50 -0.10 -4.73
CA SER A 129 -8.10 -0.14 -4.33
C SER A 129 -7.20 0.81 -5.14
N LEU A 130 -7.65 1.21 -6.34
CA LEU A 130 -6.95 2.17 -7.21
C LEU A 130 -7.39 3.61 -6.94
N GLY A 131 -8.65 3.80 -6.54
CA GLY A 131 -9.26 5.11 -6.31
C GLY A 131 -9.19 5.54 -4.85
N VAL A 132 -8.39 6.58 -4.56
CA VAL A 132 -8.34 7.19 -3.21
C VAL A 132 -9.64 7.89 -2.78
N THR A 133 -10.57 8.13 -3.72
CA THR A 133 -11.89 8.74 -3.46
C THR A 133 -12.96 8.03 -4.26
N ILE A 134 -14.20 8.06 -3.78
CA ILE A 134 -15.33 7.42 -4.47
C ILE A 134 -15.53 7.94 -5.90
N ALA A 135 -15.29 9.23 -6.14
CA ALA A 135 -15.39 9.83 -7.47
C ALA A 135 -14.32 9.28 -8.43
N LYS A 136 -13.07 9.09 -7.95
CA LYS A 136 -12.01 8.46 -8.74
C LYS A 136 -12.31 6.99 -8.99
N THR A 137 -12.76 6.27 -7.97
CA THR A 137 -13.16 4.86 -8.09
C THR A 137 -14.26 4.68 -9.13
N LEU A 138 -15.31 5.51 -9.09
CA LEU A 138 -16.38 5.48 -10.09
C LEU A 138 -15.88 5.79 -11.50
N LYS A 139 -14.97 6.75 -11.65
CA LYS A 139 -14.33 7.03 -12.94
C LYS A 139 -13.61 5.80 -13.48
N ILE A 140 -12.82 5.12 -12.64
CA ILE A 140 -12.09 3.89 -13.00
C ILE A 140 -13.06 2.77 -13.36
N VAL A 141 -14.13 2.58 -12.58
CA VAL A 141 -15.18 1.59 -12.91
C VAL A 141 -15.79 1.87 -14.28
N CYS A 142 -16.19 3.12 -14.55
CA CYS A 142 -16.74 3.50 -15.85
C CYS A 142 -15.73 3.27 -16.99
N GLU A 143 -14.45 3.59 -16.77
CA GLU A 143 -13.38 3.34 -17.73
C GLU A 143 -13.20 1.85 -18.02
N VAL A 144 -13.24 1.00 -16.99
CA VAL A 144 -13.09 -0.45 -17.13
C VAL A 144 -14.29 -1.09 -17.86
N LEU A 145 -15.50 -0.58 -17.60
CA LEU A 145 -16.73 -1.07 -18.23
C LEU A 145 -16.96 -0.53 -19.64
N SER A 146 -16.32 0.59 -19.99
CA SER A 146 -16.44 1.16 -21.33
C SER A 146 -15.69 0.30 -22.33
N SER A 147 -16.37 -0.13 -23.38
CA SER A 147 -15.73 -0.74 -24.53
C SER A 147 -14.99 0.35 -25.31
N ASP A 148 -13.67 0.22 -25.48
CA ASP A 148 -12.91 1.08 -26.40
C ASP A 148 -13.40 0.79 -27.83
N HIS A 149 -14.45 1.49 -28.27
CA HIS A 149 -14.84 1.58 -29.67
C HIS A 149 -14.07 2.75 -30.32
N ASP A 150 -12.75 2.68 -30.34
CA ASP A 150 -11.96 3.61 -31.14
C ASP A 150 -10.84 2.88 -31.87
N GLY A 151 -11.07 2.71 -33.17
CA GLY A 151 -10.24 1.95 -34.09
C GLY A 151 -10.91 1.76 -35.45
N GLY A 152 -11.69 2.73 -35.91
CA GLY A 152 -12.15 2.82 -37.31
C GLY A 152 -11.34 3.91 -38.04
N PRO A 153 -10.78 3.65 -39.24
CA PRO A 153 -9.97 4.64 -39.95
C PRO A 153 -10.81 5.80 -40.52
N PRO A 154 -10.17 6.95 -40.86
CA PRO A 154 -10.85 8.21 -41.20
C PRO A 154 -11.67 8.18 -42.49
#